data_AF-A0A1T1BAY3-F1
#
_entry.id   AF-A0A1T1BAY3-F1
#
_cell.length_a   1.000
_cell.length_b   1.000
_cell.length_c   1.000
_cell.angle_alpha   90.00
_cell.angle_beta   90.00
_cell.angle_gamma   90.00
#
_symmetry.space_group_name_H-M   'P 1'
#
loop_
_entity.id
_entity.type
_entity.pdbx_description
1 polymer ?
#
loop_
_entity_poly.entity_id
_entity_poly.type
_entity_poly.pdbx_seq_one_letter_code
_entity_poly.pdbx_strand_id
1 'polypeptide(L)'
;MSKSFTLPLMAALPALLASCGNDLDRYSRTTYGSYEQCIIANRVLIQQGLRNPCVSRTGSGFYGPYVLIAGGTTRYVGYDNLGKVSGAGLTFDSKRGSYGSFKAPVSRGGFTSSSRSGSFGG
;
A
#
# COMPACT_ATOMS: atom_id res chain seq x y z
N MET A 1 -2.16 31.95 -54.12
CA MET A 1 -2.43 31.88 -52.67
C MET A 1 -3.00 30.51 -52.34
N SER A 2 -2.28 29.70 -51.55
CA SER A 2 -2.82 28.78 -50.52
C SER A 2 -1.67 27.91 -49.98
N LYS A 3 -1.33 28.11 -48.70
CA LYS A 3 -0.45 27.25 -47.88
C LYS A 3 -1.21 25.99 -47.50
N SER A 4 -0.51 24.86 -47.38
CA SER A 4 -0.74 23.88 -46.31
C SER A 4 0.41 22.87 -46.25
N PHE A 5 1.14 22.88 -45.14
CA PHE A 5 2.05 21.82 -44.72
C PHE A 5 1.26 20.86 -43.84
N THR A 6 1.26 19.57 -44.18
CA THR A 6 0.74 18.51 -43.32
C THR A 6 1.89 17.59 -42.93
N LEU A 7 2.42 17.80 -41.73
CA LEU A 7 3.27 16.83 -41.05
C LEU A 7 2.36 15.77 -40.40
N PRO A 8 2.48 14.48 -40.76
CA PRO A 8 1.91 13.44 -39.91
C PRO A 8 2.80 13.32 -38.66
N LEU A 9 2.27 13.81 -37.55
CA LEU A 9 2.68 13.42 -36.21
C LEU A 9 2.74 11.89 -36.13
N MET A 10 3.92 11.33 -35.90
CA MET A 10 4.05 10.10 -35.14
C MET A 10 4.99 10.41 -33.99
N ALA A 11 4.37 10.89 -32.91
CA ALA A 11 5.01 11.09 -31.63
C ALA A 11 5.70 9.78 -31.23
N ALA A 12 7.03 9.81 -31.25
CA ALA A 12 7.83 8.84 -30.54
C ALA A 12 7.36 8.77 -29.09
N LEU A 13 7.22 7.53 -28.62
CA LEU A 13 6.84 7.15 -27.28
C LEU A 13 7.46 8.07 -26.21
N PRO A 14 6.70 8.30 -25.14
CA PRO A 14 7.02 7.49 -23.98
C PRO A 14 5.80 6.67 -23.61
N ALA A 15 5.96 5.34 -23.70
CA ALA A 15 5.30 4.46 -22.77
C ALA A 15 5.77 4.88 -21.38
N LEU A 16 5.09 5.88 -20.80
CA LEU A 16 5.01 6.01 -19.37
C LEU A 16 4.21 4.79 -18.92
N LEU A 17 4.91 3.66 -18.82
CA LEU A 17 4.66 2.72 -17.75
C LEU A 17 4.80 3.55 -16.48
N ALA A 18 3.70 4.22 -16.10
CA ALA A 18 3.44 4.51 -14.72
C ALA A 18 3.55 3.14 -14.05
N SER A 19 4.71 2.90 -13.48
CA SER A 19 4.96 1.86 -12.51
C SER A 19 3.88 2.04 -11.44
N CYS A 20 2.74 1.39 -11.63
CA CYS A 20 1.74 1.10 -10.61
C CYS A 20 2.36 0.07 -9.65
N GLY A 21 3.53 0.39 -9.09
CA GLY A 21 4.09 -0.34 -7.97
C GLY A 21 3.20 -0.05 -6.78
N ASN A 22 2.76 -1.08 -6.07
CA ASN A 22 2.14 -0.85 -4.78
C ASN A 22 3.18 -0.14 -3.92
N ASP A 23 2.87 1.02 -3.34
CA ASP A 23 3.76 1.67 -2.36
C ASP A 23 4.12 0.73 -1.19
N LEU A 24 3.31 -0.31 -0.99
CA LEU A 24 3.51 -1.40 -0.04
C LEU A 24 4.54 -2.45 -0.47
N ASP A 25 5.01 -2.48 -1.73
CA ASP A 25 6.03 -3.43 -2.21
C ASP A 25 7.36 -3.30 -1.46
N ARG A 26 7.62 -2.11 -0.88
CA ARG A 26 8.80 -1.86 -0.04
C ARG A 26 8.63 -2.33 1.40
N TYR A 27 7.42 -2.70 1.80
CA TYR A 27 7.10 -3.11 3.16
C TYR A 27 7.14 -4.63 3.28
N SER A 28 7.80 -5.10 4.33
CA SER A 28 7.80 -6.51 4.72
C SER A 28 6.65 -6.82 5.66
N ARG A 29 6.23 -8.10 5.75
CA ARG A 29 5.24 -8.57 6.73
C ARG A 29 5.67 -9.90 7.31
N THR A 30 5.44 -10.05 8.61
CA THR A 30 5.60 -11.34 9.29
C THR A 30 4.28 -12.11 9.25
N THR A 31 4.37 -13.44 9.19
CA THR A 31 3.21 -14.33 9.30
C THR A 31 3.20 -15.04 10.65
N TYR A 32 2.01 -15.27 11.19
CA TYR A 32 1.78 -15.91 12.47
C TYR A 32 0.83 -17.10 12.32
N GLY A 33 0.99 -18.10 13.18
CA GLY A 33 0.12 -19.29 13.18
C GLY A 33 -1.27 -19.01 13.75
N SER A 34 -1.37 -18.11 14.72
CA SER A 34 -2.65 -17.68 15.32
C SER A 34 -2.76 -16.17 15.48
N TYR A 35 -4.00 -15.72 15.71
CA TYR A 35 -4.29 -14.31 15.96
C TYR A 35 -3.67 -13.85 17.29
N GLU A 36 -3.73 -14.67 18.35
CA GLU A 36 -3.13 -14.30 19.64
C GLU A 36 -1.62 -14.10 19.52
N GLN A 37 -0.92 -14.98 18.80
CA GLN A 37 0.52 -14.84 18.58
C GLN A 37 0.86 -13.51 17.91
N CYS A 38 0.08 -13.12 16.90
CA CYS A 38 0.26 -11.85 16.22
C CYS A 38 0.05 -10.66 17.16
N ILE A 39 -1.01 -10.68 17.98
CA ILE A 39 -1.30 -9.60 18.94
C ILE A 39 -0.23 -9.50 20.03
N ILE A 40 0.22 -10.63 20.57
CA ILE A 40 1.27 -10.66 21.60
C ILE A 40 2.58 -10.09 21.05
N ALA A 41 2.99 -10.53 19.85
CA ALA A 41 4.21 -10.06 19.21
C ALA A 41 4.20 -8.55 18.91
N ASN A 42 3.02 -7.98 18.65
CA ASN A 42 2.86 -6.56 18.29
C ASN A 42 2.29 -5.70 19.42
N ARG A 43 2.25 -6.21 20.67
CA ARG A 43 1.61 -5.55 21.81
C ARG A 43 2.14 -4.14 22.08
N VAL A 44 3.46 -3.94 21.93
CA VAL A 44 4.08 -2.62 22.10
C VAL A 44 3.55 -1.64 21.05
N LEU A 45 3.47 -2.05 19.78
CA LEU A 45 2.97 -1.19 18.71
C LEU A 45 1.51 -0.81 18.92
N ILE A 46 0.68 -1.74 19.41
CA ILE A 46 -0.72 -1.48 19.76
C ILE A 46 -0.81 -0.42 20.87
N GLN A 47 0.01 -0.55 21.91
CA GLN A 47 0.05 0.42 23.01
C GLN A 47 0.49 1.82 22.55
N GLN A 48 1.34 1.89 21.52
CA GLN A 48 1.77 3.15 20.91
C GLN A 48 0.74 3.71 19.90
N GLY A 49 -0.41 3.04 19.71
CA GLY A 49 -1.51 3.52 18.89
C GLY A 49 -1.61 2.92 17.49
N LEU A 50 -0.86 1.86 17.18
CA LEU A 50 -1.05 1.13 15.92
C LEU A 50 -2.40 0.42 15.89
N ARG A 51 -3.24 0.78 14.92
CA ARG A 51 -4.58 0.20 14.76
C ARG A 51 -4.52 -1.14 14.03
N ASN A 52 -5.22 -2.14 14.59
CA ASN A 52 -5.39 -3.51 14.08
C ASN A 52 -4.14 -4.04 13.37
N PRO A 53 -3.09 -4.46 14.09
CA PRO A 53 -1.85 -4.92 13.46
C PRO A 53 -1.96 -6.28 12.78
N CYS A 54 -3.06 -7.01 12.99
CA CYS A 54 -3.21 -8.40 12.58
C CYS A 54 -4.43 -8.56 11.69
N VAL A 55 -4.28 -9.27 10.57
CA VAL A 55 -5.40 -9.64 9.67
C VAL A 55 -5.32 -11.11 9.29
N SER A 56 -6.47 -11.74 9.07
CA SER A 56 -6.53 -13.11 8.54
C SER A 56 -5.92 -13.18 7.14
N ARG A 57 -5.16 -14.25 6.90
CA ARG A 57 -4.61 -14.58 5.59
C ARG A 57 -5.54 -15.57 4.89
N THR A 58 -5.74 -15.40 3.58
CA THR A 58 -6.43 -16.42 2.77
C THR A 58 -5.68 -17.76 2.86
N GLY A 59 -6.36 -18.79 3.37
CA GLY A 59 -5.75 -20.07 3.73
C GLY A 59 -5.61 -20.21 5.25
N SER A 60 -4.38 -20.44 5.73
CA SER A 60 -4.07 -20.56 7.16
C SER A 60 -3.08 -19.48 7.62
N GLY A 61 -3.33 -18.97 8.83
CA GLY A 61 -2.48 -18.00 9.52
C GLY A 61 -2.94 -16.55 9.43
N PHE A 62 -2.12 -15.68 9.97
CA PHE A 62 -2.39 -14.24 10.12
C PHE A 62 -1.20 -13.43 9.63
N TYR A 63 -1.47 -12.33 8.94
CA TYR A 63 -0.43 -11.34 8.62
C TYR A 63 -0.33 -10.34 9.76
N GLY A 64 0.90 -10.06 10.18
CA GLY A 64 1.23 -8.90 11.00
C GLY A 64 1.22 -7.58 10.23
N PRO A 65 1.62 -6.48 10.87
CA PRO A 65 1.62 -5.18 10.24
C PRO A 65 2.69 -5.13 9.14
N TYR A 66 2.49 -4.25 8.17
CA TYR A 66 3.51 -3.90 7.20
C TYR A 66 4.62 -3.11 7.88
N VAL A 67 5.86 -3.50 7.65
CA VAL A 67 7.05 -2.90 8.26
C VAL A 67 8.01 -2.45 7.17
N LEU A 68 8.36 -1.15 7.20
CA LEU A 68 9.39 -0.56 6.36
C LEU A 68 10.47 0.05 7.26
N ILE A 69 11.71 -0.41 7.11
CA ILE A 69 12.87 0.16 7.78
C ILE A 69 13.57 1.08 6.78
N ALA A 70 13.64 2.37 7.09
CA ALA A 70 14.23 3.39 6.22
C ALA A 70 15.11 4.36 7.02
N GLY A 71 16.43 4.18 6.92
CA GLY A 71 17.42 5.20 7.32
C GLY A 71 17.32 5.74 8.75
N GLY A 72 16.95 4.90 9.72
CA GLY A 72 16.76 5.30 11.13
C GLY A 72 15.31 5.62 11.50
N THR A 73 14.36 5.39 10.60
CA THR A 73 12.94 5.36 10.93
C THR A 73 12.35 4.00 10.57
N THR A 74 11.45 3.49 11.41
CA THR A 74 10.69 2.28 11.12
C THR A 74 9.23 2.65 11.01
N ARG A 75 8.59 2.32 9.89
CA ARG A 75 7.18 2.58 9.64
C ARG A 75 6.41 1.28 9.76
N TYR A 76 5.34 1.33 10.53
CA TYR A 76 4.41 0.24 10.77
C TYR A 76 3.04 0.64 10.23
N VAL A 77 2.42 -0.21 9.42
CA VAL A 77 1.06 0.01 8.92
C VAL A 77 0.23 -1.23 9.22
N GLY A 78 -0.83 -1.03 10.01
CA GLY A 78 -1.80 -2.06 10.32
C GLY A 78 -2.94 -2.09 9.31
N TYR A 79 -4.08 -2.59 9.77
CA TYR A 79 -5.25 -2.84 8.95
C TYR A 79 -6.44 -2.01 9.45
N ASP A 80 -7.47 -1.88 8.61
CA ASP A 80 -8.77 -1.34 9.00
C ASP A 80 -9.69 -2.47 9.51
N ASN A 81 -10.95 -2.13 9.81
CA ASN A 81 -11.94 -3.11 10.29
C ASN A 81 -12.40 -4.08 9.20
N LEU A 82 -12.10 -3.80 7.93
CA LEU A 82 -12.41 -4.65 6.78
C LEU A 82 -11.22 -5.54 6.38
N GLY A 83 -10.12 -5.49 7.13
CA GLY A 83 -8.89 -6.23 6.83
C GLY A 83 -8.06 -5.63 5.68
N LYS A 84 -8.39 -4.42 5.23
CA LYS A 84 -7.59 -3.67 4.24
C LYS A 84 -6.51 -2.86 4.94
N VAL A 85 -5.56 -2.31 4.18
CA VAL A 85 -4.49 -1.48 4.75
C VAL A 85 -5.07 -0.20 5.34
N SER A 86 -4.72 0.07 6.60
CA SER A 86 -5.15 1.29 7.29
C SER A 86 -4.55 2.52 6.61
N GLY A 87 -5.33 3.60 6.49
CA GLY A 87 -4.85 4.90 6.01
C GLY A 87 -3.95 5.66 6.99
N ALA A 88 -3.79 5.13 8.21
CA ALA A 88 -2.89 5.64 9.22
C ALA A 88 -1.90 4.54 9.64
N GLY A 89 -0.66 4.94 9.85
CA GLY A 89 0.41 4.08 10.37
C GLY A 89 1.15 4.75 11.52
N LEU A 90 2.03 3.97 12.14
CA LEU A 90 2.90 4.38 13.23
C LEU A 90 4.34 4.45 12.70
N THR A 91 5.06 5.52 12.99
CA THR A 91 6.49 5.64 12.70
C THR A 91 7.26 5.67 14.00
N PHE A 92 8.33 4.89 14.09
CA PHE A 92 9.32 4.94 15.14
C PHE A 92 10.57 5.66 14.62
N ASP A 93 10.98 6.74 15.28
CA ASP A 93 12.23 7.44 15.02
C ASP A 93 13.30 6.90 15.98
N SER A 94 14.27 6.15 15.45
CA SER A 94 15.31 5.53 16.29
C SER A 94 16.30 6.55 16.86
N LYS A 95 16.40 7.75 16.29
CA LYS A 95 17.28 8.81 16.80
C LYS A 95 16.66 9.52 18.01
N ARG A 96 15.33 9.63 18.02
CA ARG A 96 14.57 10.27 19.10
C ARG A 96 13.99 9.28 20.10
N GLY A 97 13.99 7.98 19.77
CA GLY A 97 13.39 6.93 20.57
C GLY A 97 11.89 7.08 20.72
N SER A 98 11.23 7.78 19.80
CA SER A 98 9.83 8.18 19.92
C SER A 98 8.96 7.62 18.79
N TYR A 99 7.69 7.44 19.11
CA TYR A 99 6.66 7.06 18.15
C TYR A 99 5.87 8.29 17.70
N GLY A 100 5.51 8.31 16.42
CA GLY A 100 4.61 9.29 15.83
C GLY A 100 3.63 8.62 14.88
N SER A 101 2.57 9.31 14.51
CA SER A 101 1.61 8.83 13.51
C SER A 101 1.93 9.42 12.14
N PHE A 102 1.59 8.68 11.08
CA PHE A 102 1.69 9.18 9.71
C PHE A 102 0.52 8.69 8.87
N LYS A 103 0.25 9.37 7.76
CA LYS A 103 -0.71 8.92 6.77
C LYS A 103 -0.07 7.81 5.93
N ALA A 104 -0.56 6.59 6.07
CA ALA A 104 -0.04 5.45 5.36
C ALA A 104 -0.44 5.49 3.88
N PRO A 105 0.42 5.01 2.97
CA PRO A 105 0.04 4.84 1.58
C PRO A 105 -1.00 3.73 1.51
N VAL A 106 -2.26 4.11 1.32
CA VAL A 106 -3.30 3.15 0.97
C VAL A 106 -3.10 2.78 -0.48
N SER A 107 -2.82 1.51 -0.76
CA SER A 107 -3.03 1.00 -2.11
C SER A 107 -4.48 1.27 -2.46
N ARG A 108 -4.71 2.30 -3.28
CA ARG A 108 -5.93 2.45 -4.06
C ARG A 108 -5.90 1.33 -5.08
N GLY A 109 -6.10 0.09 -4.62
CA GLY A 109 -6.45 -1.02 -5.50
C GLY A 109 -7.63 -0.53 -6.30
N GLY A 110 -7.38 -0.25 -7.58
CA GLY A 110 -8.39 0.29 -8.46
C GLY A 110 -9.59 -0.64 -8.43
N PHE A 111 -10.72 -0.11 -7.99
CA PHE A 111 -12.00 -0.57 -8.51
C PHE A 111 -12.05 -0.14 -9.98
N THR A 112 -11.24 -0.76 -10.85
CA THR A 112 -11.63 -0.86 -12.25
C THR A 112 -12.66 -1.98 -12.28
N SER A 113 -13.90 -1.64 -11.93
CA SER A 113 -15.05 -2.23 -12.60
C SER A 113 -14.95 -1.81 -14.07
N SER A 114 -13.99 -2.36 -14.81
CA SER A 114 -14.09 -2.43 -16.26
C SER A 114 -15.00 -3.60 -16.54
N SER A 115 -16.29 -3.28 -16.53
CA SER A 115 -17.34 -3.98 -17.22
C SER A 115 -16.77 -4.61 -18.50
N ARG A 116 -16.67 -5.94 -18.52
CA ARG A 116 -16.63 -6.67 -19.77
C ARG A 116 -18.04 -6.72 -20.33
N SER A 117 -18.39 -5.71 -21.12
CA SER A 117 -19.35 -5.74 -22.24
C SER A 117 -19.33 -4.33 -22.83
N GLY A 118 -18.78 -4.06 -24.01
CA GLY A 118 -19.12 -4.67 -25.28
C GLY A 118 -19.84 -3.62 -26.14
N SER A 119 -19.27 -3.34 -27.31
CA SER A 119 -19.73 -2.46 -28.40
C SER A 119 -19.57 -0.95 -28.25
N PHE A 120 -18.56 -0.47 -28.99
CA PHE A 120 -18.55 0.83 -29.64
C PHE A 120 -19.74 0.95 -30.60
N GLY A 121 -20.29 2.16 -30.70
CA GLY A 121 -21.24 2.51 -31.75
C GLY A 121 -20.59 2.54 -33.14
N GLY A 122 -21.37 2.10 -34.11
CA GLY A 122 -21.26 2.31 -35.54
C GLY A 122 -22.67 2.31 -36.09
#